data_AF-A0A9E3GV30-F1
#
_entry.id   AF-A0A9E3GV30-F1
#
_cell.length_a   1.000
_cell.length_b   1.000
_cell.length_c   1.000
_cell.angle_alpha   90.00
_cell.angle_beta   90.00
_cell.angle_gamma   90.00
#
_symmetry.space_group_name_H-M   'P 1'
#
loop_
_entity.id
_entity.type
_entity.pdbx_description
1 polymer ?
#
loop_
_entity_poly.entity_id
_entity_poly.type
_entity_poly.pdbx_seq_one_letter_code
_entity_poly.pdbx_strand_id
1 'polypeptide(L)'
;LLTLQAAWMADNNRPNSLEASIAKAKAGRACVEIALRCVALCGTVGYGEQDLLEKWARDAKILDIFEGTQQIQLLVIARKLLGLSSSELK
;
A
#
# COMPACT_ATOMS: atom_id res chain seq x y z
N LEU A 1 -7.22 9.25 -4.89
CA LEU A 1 -6.82 9.81 -6.20
C LEU A 1 -5.83 8.92 -6.95
N LEU A 2 -4.69 8.51 -6.36
CA LEU A 2 -3.68 7.66 -7.03
C LEU A 2 -4.23 6.33 -7.61
N THR A 3 -5.07 5.62 -6.85
CA THR A 3 -5.69 4.37 -7.32
C THR A 3 -6.57 4.58 -8.55
N LEU A 4 -7.37 5.65 -8.56
CA LEU A 4 -8.23 5.98 -9.69
C LEU A 4 -7.41 6.37 -10.92
N GLN A 5 -6.30 7.09 -10.74
CA GLN A 5 -5.39 7.42 -11.84
C GLN A 5 -4.77 6.14 -12.45
N ALA A 6 -4.25 5.24 -11.61
CA ALA A 6 -3.66 3.99 -12.08
C ALA A 6 -4.69 3.10 -12.80
N ALA A 7 -5.93 3.05 -12.31
CA ALA A 7 -7.04 2.34 -12.94
C ALA A 7 -7.43 2.98 -14.28
N TRP A 8 -7.61 4.31 -14.32
CA TRP A 8 -7.93 5.03 -15.55
C TRP A 8 -6.87 4.81 -16.64
N MET A 9 -5.59 4.77 -16.29
CA MET A 9 -4.53 4.45 -17.26
C MET A 9 -4.65 3.03 -17.80
N ALA A 10 -4.96 2.04 -16.96
CA ALA A 10 -5.22 0.67 -17.41
C ALA A 10 -6.42 0.60 -18.36
N ASP A 11 -7.53 1.25 -18.00
CA ASP A 11 -8.76 1.27 -18.82
C ASP A 11 -8.53 1.88 -20.21
N ASN A 12 -7.56 2.79 -20.32
CA ASN A 12 -7.18 3.45 -21.58
C ASN A 12 -5.99 2.78 -22.29
N ASN A 13 -5.64 1.54 -21.95
CA ASN A 13 -4.49 0.80 -22.52
C ASN A 13 -3.16 1.55 -22.45
N ARG A 14 -2.99 2.42 -21.45
CA ARG A 14 -1.72 3.13 -21.22
C ARG A 14 -0.86 2.33 -20.25
N PRO A 15 0.46 2.24 -20.47
CA PRO A 15 1.36 1.62 -19.49
C PRO A 15 1.20 2.31 -18.12
N ASN A 16 0.77 1.56 -17.10
CA ASN A 16 0.41 2.11 -15.79
C ASN A 16 1.21 1.47 -14.64
N SER A 17 2.19 0.63 -14.96
CA SER A 17 2.86 -0.20 -13.96
C SER A 17 3.70 0.60 -12.97
N LEU A 18 4.05 1.87 -13.25
CA LEU A 18 4.68 2.76 -12.26
C LEU A 18 3.62 3.31 -11.30
N GLU A 19 2.54 3.83 -11.84
CA GLU A 19 1.42 4.44 -11.12
C GLU A 19 0.71 3.42 -10.23
N ALA A 20 0.56 2.18 -10.70
CA ALA A 20 0.04 1.07 -9.91
C ALA A 20 0.91 0.76 -8.69
N SER A 21 2.25 0.70 -8.86
CA SER A 21 3.18 0.53 -7.75
C SER A 21 3.15 1.70 -6.76
N ILE A 22 3.09 2.95 -7.26
CA ILE A 22 2.95 4.15 -6.41
C ILE A 22 1.65 4.11 -5.62
N ALA A 23 0.53 3.78 -6.28
CA ALA A 23 -0.78 3.69 -5.66
C ALA A 23 -0.79 2.63 -4.55
N LYS A 24 -0.29 1.43 -4.82
CA LYS A 24 -0.18 0.36 -3.83
C LYS A 24 0.69 0.77 -2.65
N ALA A 25 1.89 1.30 -2.91
CA ALA A 25 2.81 1.71 -1.87
C ALA A 25 2.21 2.79 -0.95
N LYS A 26 1.52 3.78 -1.53
CA LYS A 26 0.93 4.86 -0.74
C LYS A 26 -0.31 4.38 0.03
N ALA A 27 -1.19 3.62 -0.62
CA ALA A 27 -2.43 3.15 -0.02
C ALA A 27 -2.19 2.17 1.12
N GLY A 28 -1.28 1.19 0.95
CA GLY A 28 -0.93 0.22 1.98
C GLY A 28 -0.42 0.90 3.26
N ARG A 29 0.58 1.78 3.13
CA ARG A 29 1.12 2.53 4.27
C ARG A 29 0.07 3.37 4.98
N ALA A 30 -0.75 4.11 4.22
CA ALA A 30 -1.77 4.99 4.79
C ALA A 30 -2.87 4.18 5.52
N CYS A 31 -3.30 3.06 4.94
CA CYS A 31 -4.33 2.21 5.54
C CYS A 31 -3.85 1.61 6.88
N VAL A 32 -2.63 1.08 6.92
CA VAL A 32 -2.01 0.56 8.15
C VAL A 32 -1.92 1.65 9.22
N GLU A 33 -1.40 2.82 8.85
CA GLU A 33 -1.23 3.93 9.79
C GLU A 33 -2.56 4.38 10.39
N ILE A 34 -3.59 4.55 9.56
CA ILE A 34 -4.92 4.98 10.00
C ILE A 34 -5.54 3.90 10.90
N ALA A 35 -5.55 2.64 10.47
CA ALA A 35 -6.18 1.56 11.22
C ALA A 35 -5.55 1.39 12.60
N LEU A 36 -4.21 1.42 12.69
CA LEU A 36 -3.51 1.31 13.97
C LEU A 36 -3.77 2.51 14.88
N ARG A 37 -3.85 3.73 14.33
CA ARG A 37 -4.21 4.92 15.12
C ARG A 37 -5.64 4.85 15.63
N CYS A 38 -6.58 4.36 14.83
CA CYS A 38 -7.97 4.16 15.26
C CYS A 38 -8.06 3.14 16.40
N VAL A 39 -7.37 1.99 16.28
CA VAL A 39 -7.29 0.99 17.36
C VAL A 39 -6.73 1.61 18.64
N ALA A 40 -5.64 2.37 18.55
CA ALA A 40 -5.03 3.01 19.71
C ALA A 40 -5.95 4.06 20.36
N LEU A 41 -6.68 4.85 19.56
CA LEU A 41 -7.65 5.84 20.06
C LEU A 41 -8.83 5.20 20.78
N CYS A 42 -9.29 4.04 20.32
CA CYS A 42 -10.42 3.32 20.91
C CYS A 42 -10.04 2.48 22.15
N GLY A 43 -8.75 2.41 22.49
CA GLY A 43 -8.28 1.68 23.67
C GLY A 43 -8.72 0.22 23.67
N THR A 44 -9.18 -0.29 24.81
CA THR A 44 -9.59 -1.70 24.96
C THR A 44 -10.68 -2.15 24.00
N VAL A 45 -11.60 -1.25 23.63
CA VAL A 45 -12.65 -1.53 22.64
C VAL A 45 -12.05 -1.79 21.27
N GLY A 46 -11.04 -1.01 20.87
CA GLY A 46 -10.36 -1.15 19.58
C GLY A 46 -9.54 -2.43 19.44
N TYR A 47 -9.16 -3.07 20.55
CA TYR A 47 -8.45 -4.36 20.56
C TYR A 47 -9.39 -5.56 20.70
N GLY A 48 -10.67 -5.36 21.00
CA GLY A 48 -11.65 -6.42 21.14
C GLY A 48 -12.17 -6.92 19.80
N GLU A 49 -12.64 -8.16 19.76
CA GLU A 49 -13.26 -8.80 18.59
C GLU A 49 -14.76 -8.49 18.47
N GLN A 50 -15.27 -7.59 19.31
CA GLN A 50 -16.70 -7.19 19.33
C GLN A 50 -17.01 -6.20 18.20
N ASP A 51 -16.03 -5.37 17.83
CA ASP A 51 -16.08 -4.45 16.70
C ASP A 51 -15.13 -4.93 15.59
N LEU A 52 -15.05 -4.20 14.48
CA LEU A 52 -14.22 -4.56 13.32
C LEU A 52 -12.83 -3.91 13.30
N LEU A 53 -12.50 -3.10 14.30
CA LEU A 53 -11.29 -2.25 14.32
C LEU A 53 -10.00 -3.06 14.32
N GLU A 54 -9.94 -4.09 15.15
CA GLU A 54 -8.84 -5.05 15.26
C GLU A 54 -8.66 -5.87 13.96
N LYS A 55 -9.75 -6.21 13.29
CA LYS A 55 -9.82 -6.98 12.05
C LYS A 55 -9.33 -6.11 10.92
N TRP A 56 -9.81 -4.87 10.83
CA TRP A 56 -9.34 -3.91 9.84
C TRP A 56 -7.85 -3.60 10.02
N ALA A 57 -7.34 -3.53 11.25
CA ALA A 57 -5.91 -3.37 11.48
C ALA A 57 -5.08 -4.56 10.99
N ARG A 58 -5.57 -5.80 11.19
CA ARG A 58 -4.94 -7.01 10.64
C ARG A 58 -5.03 -7.07 9.11
N ASP A 59 -6.19 -6.80 8.54
CA ASP A 59 -6.42 -6.81 7.10
C ASP A 59 -5.57 -5.74 6.39
N ALA A 60 -5.49 -4.55 6.97
CA ALA A 60 -4.64 -3.47 6.47
C ALA A 60 -3.17 -3.89 6.42
N LYS A 61 -2.69 -4.63 7.43
CA LYS A 61 -1.32 -5.14 7.46
C LYS A 61 -1.05 -6.17 6.36
N ILE A 62 -2.03 -6.96 5.94
CA ILE A 62 -1.85 -7.90 4.82
C ILE A 62 -1.55 -7.15 3.52
N LEU A 63 -2.21 -6.01 3.27
CA LEU A 63 -1.98 -5.21 2.05
C LEU A 63 -0.55 -4.65 1.94
N ASP A 64 0.11 -4.48 3.08
CA ASP A 64 1.49 -4.01 3.25
C ASP A 64 2.54 -5.07 2.87
N ILE A 65 2.14 -6.36 2.89
CA ILE A 65 3.03 -7.53 2.76
C ILE A 65 2.74 -8.29 1.45
N PHE A 66 1.47 -8.52 1.14
CA PHE A 66 1.01 -9.32 0.01
C PHE A 66 1.14 -8.56 -1.32
N GLU A 67 1.29 -9.28 -2.45
CA GLU A 67 1.52 -8.71 -3.81
C GLU A 67 2.74 -7.77 -3.91
N GLY A 68 3.75 -8.04 -3.09
CA GLY A 68 4.97 -7.22 -2.99
C GLY A 68 4.90 -6.25 -1.81
N THR A 69 5.86 -6.41 -0.90
CA THR A 69 5.99 -5.60 0.31
C THR A 69 6.23 -4.12 -0.02
N GLN A 70 6.03 -3.23 0.95
CA GLN A 70 6.34 -1.81 0.78
C GLN A 70 7.74 -1.52 0.27
N GLN A 71 8.75 -2.24 0.77
CA GLN A 71 10.14 -2.07 0.36
C GLN A 71 10.32 -2.46 -1.09
N ILE A 72 9.69 -3.57 -1.52
CA ILE A 72 9.73 -4.02 -2.91
C ILE A 72 9.01 -3.02 -3.83
N GLN A 73 7.85 -2.50 -3.44
CA GLN A 73 7.16 -1.48 -4.24
C GLN A 73 8.01 -0.21 -4.39
N LEU A 74 8.66 0.25 -3.32
CA LEU A 74 9.58 1.39 -3.38
C LEU A 74 10.79 1.11 -4.28
N LEU A 75 11.35 -0.10 -4.23
CA LEU A 75 12.44 -0.50 -5.14
C LEU A 75 12.00 -0.52 -6.61
N VAL A 76 10.80 -1.03 -6.91
CA VAL A 76 10.24 -1.01 -8.27
C VAL A 76 10.04 0.41 -8.77
N ILE A 77 9.51 1.31 -7.92
CA ILE A 77 9.34 2.73 -8.23
C ILE A 77 10.70 3.38 -8.48
N ALA A 78 11.68 3.17 -7.59
CA ALA A 78 13.01 3.74 -7.71
C ALA A 78 13.71 3.31 -9.01
N ARG A 79 13.66 2.02 -9.36
CA ARG A 79 14.22 1.49 -10.61
C ARG A 79 13.63 2.16 -11.84
N LYS A 80 12.30 2.37 -11.86
CA LYS A 80 11.63 3.03 -12.97
C LYS A 80 11.91 4.52 -13.07
N LEU A 81 11.98 5.22 -11.94
CA LEU A 81 12.25 6.66 -11.92
C LEU A 81 13.71 6.97 -12.25
N LEU A 82 14.64 6.12 -11.81
CA LEU A 82 16.08 6.32 -12.00
C LEU A 82 16.63 5.64 -13.26
N GLY A 83 15.83 4.80 -13.94
CA GLY A 83 16.26 4.04 -15.11
C GLY A 83 17.34 2.99 -14.80
N LEU A 84 17.40 2.54 -13.54
CA LEU A 84 18.44 1.64 -13.04
C LEU A 84 17.94 0.20 -12.98
N SER A 85 18.83 -0.74 -13.27
CA SER A 85 18.60 -2.17 -13.19
C SER A 85 18.62 -2.69 -11.75
N SER A 86 18.18 -3.94 -11.55
CA SER A 86 18.21 -4.60 -10.25
C SER A 86 19.62 -4.85 -9.69
N SER A 87 20.63 -4.92 -10.55
CA SER A 87 22.04 -5.03 -10.15
C SER A 87 22.62 -3.71 -9.65
N GLU A 88 22.11 -2.58 -10.15
CA GLU A 88 22.56 -1.24 -9.80
C GLU A 88 21.85 -0.70 -8.55
N LEU A 89 20.58 -1.07 -8.36
CA LEU A 89 19.82 -0.88 -7.11
C LEU A 89 19.78 -2.19 -6.31
N LYS A 90 20.85 -2.44 -5.58
CA LYS A 90 20.92 -3.43 -4.50
C LYS A 90 20.79 -2.75 -3.14
#